data_AF-G3ILQ8-F1
#
_entry.id   AF-G3ILQ8-F1
#
_cell.length_a   1.000
_cell.length_b   1.000
_cell.length_c   1.000
_cell.angle_alpha   90.00
_cell.angle_beta   90.00
_cell.angle_gamma   90.00
#
_symmetry.space_group_name_H-M   'P 1'
#
loop_
_entity.id
_entity.type
_entity.pdbx_description
1 polymer ?
#
loop_
_entity_poly.entity_id
_entity_poly.type
_entity_poly.pdbx_seq_one_letter_code
_entity_poly.pdbx_strand_id
1 'polypeptide(L)'
;MLLRSNCFVYQCTYFNLQENIFMYGGRIETSDGNVTDELWVFNIPSQSWSTKTPTVLGHGQQYAVEGHSAHIMELDSRDVVMIVIFGYSAIYGYTSSIQEYHISCDEWKTLPKPNLHRDVNRFGHSAVVINGSMYIFGGFSSVLLSDVLVYKPPDCRAFQDEELCRNAGPGIKCVWNKNHCESWETGNANTILRAKCPPKTAALDDRCYRYADCASCTANTNGCQWCDDKKCISANSNCSMSVRNYTKCHVRNEQICNKLTSCKSCSLNLNCQWDQRQQECQALPVSPNQNARPCKKPCSLRTSCSNCTSNGMECMWCGSTKRCVDSNAYIISFPYGQCLEWQTATCSRKYRAKKLGIRGHSKQWRFDFRVFC
;
A
#
# COMPACT_ATOMS: atom_id res chain seq x y z
N MET A 1 -6.06 9.70 -10.57
CA MET A 1 -5.76 8.65 -9.56
C MET A 1 -4.96 9.31 -8.44
N LEU A 2 -5.65 9.99 -7.52
CA LEU A 2 -5.03 10.61 -6.35
C LEU A 2 -4.95 9.52 -5.28
N LEU A 3 -3.73 9.01 -5.08
CA LEU A 3 -3.39 8.30 -3.85
C LEU A 3 -3.71 9.24 -2.68
N ARG A 4 -4.29 8.70 -1.61
CA ARG A 4 -4.61 9.47 -0.40
C ARG A 4 -3.35 10.22 0.03
N SER A 5 -3.44 11.54 0.12
CA SER A 5 -2.35 12.52 0.25
C SER A 5 -1.41 12.32 1.45
N ASN A 6 -1.73 11.39 2.35
CA ASN A 6 -1.11 11.26 3.67
C ASN A 6 -0.40 9.92 3.87
N CYS A 7 -0.36 9.05 2.85
CA CYS A 7 0.46 7.84 2.88
C CYS A 7 1.53 7.96 1.80
N PHE A 8 2.53 8.79 2.09
CA PHE A 8 3.74 8.87 1.28
C PHE A 8 4.92 8.51 2.15
N VAL A 9 5.87 7.85 1.49
CA VAL A 9 7.19 7.43 1.98
C VAL A 9 7.17 6.06 2.67
N TYR A 10 7.91 5.12 2.05
CA TYR A 10 8.12 3.72 2.42
C TYR A 10 7.03 2.71 1.99
N GLN A 11 6.75 2.72 0.68
CA GLN A 11 6.40 1.53 -0.11
C GLN A 11 5.05 0.87 0.22
N CYS A 12 3.95 1.53 -0.17
CA CYS A 12 2.68 0.83 -0.38
C CYS A 12 2.85 -0.10 -1.59
N THR A 13 2.74 -1.40 -1.41
CA THR A 13 2.84 -2.31 -2.55
C THR A 13 1.48 -2.41 -3.23
N TYR A 14 1.49 -2.07 -4.53
CA TYR A 14 0.32 -1.99 -5.39
C TYR A 14 0.08 -3.33 -6.07
N PHE A 15 -1.18 -3.76 -6.11
CA PHE A 15 -1.56 -4.86 -6.99
C PHE A 15 -3.03 -4.77 -7.39
N ASN A 16 -3.33 -5.03 -8.66
CA ASN A 16 -4.70 -5.11 -9.19
C ASN A 16 -5.20 -6.55 -9.03
N LEU A 17 -6.18 -6.74 -8.15
CA LEU A 17 -6.96 -7.97 -8.10
C LEU A 17 -8.42 -7.62 -8.32
N GLN A 18 -9.01 -8.12 -9.41
CA GLN A 18 -10.44 -7.97 -9.70
C GLN A 18 -10.91 -6.51 -9.53
N GLU A 19 -10.17 -5.58 -10.15
CA GLU A 19 -10.48 -4.15 -10.14
C GLU A 19 -10.31 -3.43 -8.78
N ASN A 20 -9.63 -4.05 -7.81
CA ASN A 20 -9.31 -3.43 -6.52
C ASN A 20 -7.79 -3.31 -6.33
N ILE A 21 -7.37 -2.25 -5.64
CA ILE A 21 -5.98 -2.02 -5.20
C ILE A 21 -5.95 -2.09 -3.68
N PHE A 22 -5.06 -2.91 -3.13
CA PHE A 22 -4.85 -3.04 -1.70
C PHE A 22 -3.62 -2.23 -1.26
N MET A 23 -3.71 -1.58 -0.10
CA MET A 23 -2.62 -0.84 0.52
C MET A 23 -2.62 -1.11 2.01
N TYR A 24 -1.48 -1.50 2.55
CA TYR A 24 -1.34 -1.84 3.96
C TYR A 24 -0.23 -1.00 4.60
N GLY A 25 -0.46 -0.60 5.84
CA GLY A 25 0.55 0.00 6.72
C GLY A 25 1.18 1.29 6.18
N GLY A 26 2.48 1.45 6.45
CA GLY A 26 3.24 2.66 6.12
C GLY A 26 3.28 3.66 7.28
N ARG A 27 3.75 4.88 6.99
CA ARG A 27 3.84 5.97 7.95
C ARG A 27 2.93 7.12 7.54
N ILE A 28 2.17 7.64 8.50
CA ILE A 28 1.30 8.79 8.28
C ILE A 28 2.04 10.05 8.74
N GLU A 29 2.15 11.05 7.85
CA GLU A 29 2.70 12.37 8.19
C GLU A 29 1.67 13.20 8.98
N THR A 30 1.46 12.84 10.26
CA THR A 30 0.92 13.75 11.27
C THR A 30 2.08 14.31 12.11
N SER A 31 1.82 15.29 12.99
CA SER A 31 2.82 15.85 13.91
C SER A 31 3.60 14.81 14.71
N ASP A 32 3.03 13.62 14.90
CA ASP A 32 3.62 12.51 15.66
C ASP A 32 4.22 11.40 14.78
N GLY A 33 4.01 11.43 13.46
CA GLY A 33 4.64 10.52 12.49
C GLY A 33 4.44 9.04 12.79
N ASN A 34 3.19 8.58 12.94
CA ASN A 34 2.90 7.23 13.42
C ASN A 34 2.95 6.17 12.29
N VAL A 35 3.52 5.02 12.59
CA VAL A 35 3.45 3.82 11.73
C VAL A 35 2.08 3.18 11.93
N THR A 36 1.39 2.86 10.84
CA THR A 36 0.01 2.34 10.86
C THR A 36 -0.06 0.87 10.45
N ASP A 37 -1.12 0.19 10.88
CA ASP A 37 -1.54 -1.14 10.46
C ASP A 37 -2.85 -1.10 9.63
N GLU A 38 -3.28 0.09 9.19
CA GLU A 38 -4.49 0.26 8.39
C GLU A 38 -4.40 -0.49 7.06
N LEU A 39 -5.50 -1.17 6.69
CA LEU A 39 -5.70 -1.79 5.38
C LEU A 39 -6.72 -0.96 4.58
N TRP A 40 -6.27 -0.44 3.45
CA TRP A 40 -7.05 0.34 2.52
C TRP A 40 -7.26 -0.42 1.22
N VAL A 41 -8.48 -0.32 0.69
CA VAL A 41 -8.84 -0.88 -0.61
C VAL A 41 -9.42 0.23 -1.49
N PHE A 42 -8.80 0.45 -2.64
CA PHE A 42 -9.29 1.34 -3.66
C PHE A 42 -10.00 0.53 -4.75
N ASN A 43 -11.28 0.79 -4.93
CA ASN A 43 -12.03 0.22 -6.03
C ASN A 43 -11.80 1.07 -7.28
N ILE A 44 -11.29 0.44 -8.35
CA ILE A 44 -10.93 1.13 -9.60
C ILE A 44 -12.20 1.64 -10.33
N PRO A 45 -13.28 0.86 -10.49
CA PRO A 45 -14.48 1.30 -11.20
C PRO A 45 -15.16 2.50 -10.52
N SER A 46 -15.35 2.43 -9.20
CA SER A 46 -16.01 3.50 -8.44
C SER A 46 -15.05 4.63 -8.04
N GLN A 47 -13.75 4.45 -8.24
CA GLN A 47 -12.69 5.36 -7.81
C GLN A 47 -12.77 5.75 -6.33
N SER A 48 -13.21 4.82 -5.47
CA SER A 48 -13.44 5.09 -4.05
C SER A 48 -12.46 4.32 -3.17
N TRP A 49 -12.03 4.96 -2.09
CA TRP A 49 -11.27 4.32 -1.02
C TRP A 49 -12.21 3.77 0.05
N SER A 50 -11.87 2.59 0.57
CA SER A 50 -12.55 1.93 1.68
C SER A 50 -11.51 1.41 2.66
N THR A 51 -11.79 1.49 3.96
CA THR A 51 -11.00 0.82 4.99
C THR A 51 -11.52 -0.60 5.19
N LYS A 52 -10.61 -1.54 5.35
CA LYS A 52 -10.91 -2.89 5.80
C LYS A 52 -10.51 -3.03 7.26
N THR A 53 -11.32 -3.77 8.03
CA THR A 53 -10.95 -4.19 9.38
C THR A 53 -11.00 -5.71 9.41
N PRO A 54 -9.91 -6.37 9.00
CA PRO A 54 -9.85 -7.83 8.98
C PRO A 54 -10.08 -8.43 10.36
N THR A 55 -10.65 -9.62 10.41
CA THR A 55 -10.66 -10.41 11.65
C THR A 55 -9.23 -10.86 11.95
N VAL A 56 -8.67 -10.45 13.09
CA VAL A 56 -7.33 -10.91 13.52
C VAL A 56 -7.47 -12.23 14.25
N LEU A 57 -6.93 -13.30 13.68
CA LEU A 57 -6.91 -14.63 14.29
C LEU A 57 -5.77 -14.70 15.33
N GLY A 58 -6.04 -14.27 16.56
CA GLY A 58 -5.12 -14.30 17.70
C GLY A 58 -4.96 -12.94 18.42
N HIS A 59 -4.72 -12.94 19.74
CA HIS A 59 -4.50 -11.70 20.50
C HIS A 59 -3.19 -11.03 20.10
N GLY A 60 -3.25 -9.85 19.47
CA GLY A 60 -2.10 -8.95 19.26
C GLY A 60 -1.21 -9.21 18.03
N GLN A 61 -1.72 -9.88 16.99
CA GLN A 61 -0.89 -10.44 15.91
C GLN A 61 -0.85 -9.66 14.59
N GLN A 62 -1.34 -8.42 14.53
CA GLN A 62 -1.17 -7.53 13.38
C GLN A 62 -0.13 -6.46 13.71
N TYR A 63 0.90 -6.32 12.88
CA TYR A 63 2.00 -5.40 13.11
C TYR A 63 1.90 -4.20 12.19
N ALA A 64 1.80 -3.01 12.78
CA ALA A 64 2.02 -1.75 12.08
C ALA A 64 3.48 -1.70 11.60
N VAL A 65 3.67 -1.63 10.27
CA VAL A 65 4.99 -1.68 9.64
C VAL A 65 5.14 -0.67 8.50
N GLU A 66 6.32 -0.04 8.43
CA GLU A 66 6.77 0.78 7.30
C GLU A 66 7.98 0.15 6.60
N GLY A 67 8.20 0.49 5.32
CA GLY A 67 9.31 -0.07 4.55
C GLY A 67 9.24 -1.60 4.37
N HIS A 68 8.03 -2.13 4.42
CA HIS A 68 7.72 -3.53 4.13
C HIS A 68 7.48 -3.72 2.62
N SER A 69 7.41 -4.97 2.17
CA SER A 69 6.89 -5.32 0.84
C SER A 69 5.62 -6.16 1.00
N ALA A 70 4.61 -5.95 0.14
CA ALA A 70 3.34 -6.67 0.21
C ALA A 70 2.89 -7.22 -1.15
N HIS A 71 2.81 -8.53 -1.35
CA HIS A 71 2.45 -9.08 -2.66
C HIS A 71 1.26 -10.01 -2.59
N ILE A 72 0.44 -9.99 -3.65
CA ILE A 72 -0.59 -10.99 -3.86
C ILE A 72 0.05 -12.27 -4.36
N MET A 73 -0.31 -13.38 -3.74
CA MET A 73 0.11 -14.72 -4.12
C MET A 73 -1.12 -15.61 -4.21
N GLU A 74 -1.17 -16.44 -5.25
CA GLU A 74 -2.10 -17.56 -5.34
C GLU A 74 -1.43 -18.79 -4.71
N LEU A 75 -2.09 -19.38 -3.73
CA LEU A 75 -1.63 -20.61 -3.09
C LEU A 75 -2.04 -21.83 -3.91
N ASP A 76 -1.45 -22.99 -3.62
CA ASP A 76 -1.81 -24.26 -4.27
C ASP A 76 -3.31 -24.62 -4.07
N SER A 77 -3.96 -24.04 -3.06
CA SER A 77 -5.40 -24.17 -2.81
C SER A 77 -6.28 -23.26 -3.68
N ARG A 78 -5.68 -22.50 -4.61
CA ARG A 78 -6.27 -21.39 -5.40
C ARG A 78 -6.82 -20.25 -4.56
N ASP A 79 -6.57 -20.26 -3.26
CA ASP A 79 -6.89 -19.14 -2.41
C ASP A 79 -5.89 -18.00 -2.71
N VAL A 80 -6.41 -16.78 -2.77
CA VAL A 80 -5.62 -15.58 -3.05
C VAL A 80 -5.36 -14.84 -1.75
N VAL A 81 -4.08 -14.70 -1.41
CA VAL A 81 -3.62 -14.07 -0.17
C VAL A 81 -2.71 -12.89 -0.47
N MET A 82 -2.72 -11.90 0.41
CA MET A 82 -1.71 -10.84 0.43
C MET A 82 -0.67 -11.18 1.50
N ILE A 83 0.59 -11.31 1.09
CA ILE A 83 1.73 -11.53 1.98
C ILE A 83 2.45 -10.21 2.21
N VAL A 84 2.49 -9.76 3.46
CA VAL A 84 3.28 -8.62 3.94
C VAL A 84 4.52 -9.15 4.63
N ILE A 85 5.70 -8.77 4.15
CA ILE A 85 6.97 -9.30 4.64
C ILE A 85 7.87 -8.19 5.18
N PHE A 86 8.40 -8.44 6.38
CA PHE A 86 9.37 -7.63 7.10
C PHE A 86 8.94 -6.16 7.26
N GLY A 87 9.91 -5.25 7.44
CA GLY A 87 9.68 -3.83 7.66
C GLY A 87 10.17 -3.35 9.03
N TYR A 88 9.80 -2.12 9.36
CA TYR A 88 10.08 -1.49 10.65
C TYR A 88 8.77 -1.19 11.38
N SER A 89 8.71 -1.56 12.66
CA SER A 89 7.63 -1.22 13.56
C SER A 89 8.12 -0.25 14.62
N ALA A 90 7.32 0.77 14.95
CA ALA A 90 7.66 1.72 16.00
C ALA A 90 7.82 1.05 17.39
N ILE A 91 7.16 -0.09 17.60
CA ILE A 91 7.17 -0.83 18.87
C ILE A 91 8.26 -1.90 18.88
N TYR A 92 8.43 -2.62 17.76
CA TYR A 92 9.26 -3.83 17.70
C TYR A 92 10.56 -3.66 16.92
N GLY A 93 10.81 -2.49 16.34
CA GLY A 93 11.98 -2.22 15.50
C GLY A 93 11.92 -2.97 14.17
N TYR A 94 13.10 -3.36 13.65
CA TYR A 94 13.20 -4.15 12.42
C TYR A 94 12.64 -5.55 12.65
N THR A 95 11.55 -5.87 11.94
CA THR A 95 10.86 -7.15 12.09
C THR A 95 11.16 -8.10 10.94
N SER A 96 11.26 -9.39 11.27
CA SER A 96 11.29 -10.54 10.35
C SER A 96 9.93 -11.24 10.26
N SER A 97 8.85 -10.61 10.75
CA SER A 97 7.49 -11.14 10.68
C SER A 97 6.97 -11.25 9.26
N ILE A 98 6.22 -12.31 9.01
CA ILE A 98 5.46 -12.52 7.77
C ILE A 98 3.99 -12.47 8.16
N GLN A 99 3.23 -11.55 7.56
CA GLN A 99 1.80 -11.41 7.80
C GLN A 99 1.04 -11.80 6.55
N GLU A 100 -0.02 -12.59 6.73
CA GLU A 100 -0.89 -13.07 5.67
C GLU A 100 -2.29 -12.51 5.87
N TYR A 101 -2.81 -11.90 4.80
CA TYR A 101 -4.19 -11.45 4.71
C TYR A 101 -4.94 -12.28 3.70
N HIS A 102 -5.92 -13.05 4.19
CA HIS A 102 -6.76 -13.89 3.37
C HIS A 102 -7.91 -13.06 2.78
N ILE A 103 -7.82 -12.71 1.49
CA ILE A 103 -8.69 -11.69 0.87
C ILE A 103 -10.15 -12.11 0.89
N SER A 104 -10.46 -13.38 0.56
CA SER A 104 -11.84 -13.87 0.48
C SER A 104 -12.54 -13.94 1.83
N CYS A 105 -11.77 -14.20 2.91
CA CYS A 105 -12.32 -14.32 4.26
C CYS A 105 -12.20 -13.02 5.05
N ASP A 106 -11.38 -12.09 4.56
CA ASP A 106 -11.04 -10.85 5.24
C ASP A 106 -10.56 -11.13 6.68
N GLU A 107 -9.54 -11.98 6.74
CA GLU A 107 -8.87 -12.47 7.94
C GLU A 107 -7.38 -12.15 7.88
N TRP A 108 -6.82 -11.77 9.03
CA TRP A 108 -5.42 -11.44 9.18
C TRP A 108 -4.75 -12.43 10.13
N LYS A 109 -3.55 -12.88 9.76
CA LYS A 109 -2.74 -13.78 10.57
C LYS A 109 -1.26 -13.47 10.41
N THR A 110 -0.52 -13.45 11.53
CA THR A 110 0.94 -13.54 11.46
C THR A 110 1.35 -15.00 11.35
N LEU A 111 2.15 -15.31 10.34
CA LEU A 111 2.69 -16.65 10.12
C LEU A 111 3.80 -16.94 11.14
N PRO A 112 3.92 -18.20 11.61
CA PRO A 112 5.00 -18.58 12.50
C PRO A 112 6.35 -18.31 11.84
N LYS A 113 7.32 -17.81 12.63
CA LYS A 113 8.66 -17.58 12.13
C LYS A 113 9.29 -18.93 11.72
N PRO A 114 9.80 -19.05 10.49
CA PRO A 114 10.52 -20.26 10.10
C PRO A 114 11.80 -20.42 10.95
N ASN A 115 12.21 -21.67 11.16
CA ASN A 115 13.49 -21.98 11.82
C ASN A 115 14.64 -21.58 10.89
N LEU A 116 15.08 -20.33 10.99
CA LEU A 116 16.18 -19.79 10.22
C LEU A 116 17.47 -19.78 11.05
N HIS A 117 18.58 -20.12 10.41
CA HIS A 117 19.91 -20.11 11.05
C HIS A 117 20.39 -18.70 11.44
N ARG A 118 19.75 -17.64 10.92
CA ARG A 118 20.10 -16.22 11.15
C ARG A 118 18.84 -15.36 11.10
N ASP A 119 18.88 -14.21 11.76
CA ASP A 119 17.81 -13.21 11.61
C ASP A 119 17.87 -12.59 10.21
N VAL A 120 16.69 -12.36 9.65
CA VAL A 120 16.48 -11.86 8.29
C VAL A 120 15.70 -10.55 8.27
N ASN A 121 15.45 -9.98 9.45
CA ASN A 121 14.78 -8.71 9.66
C ASN A 121 15.43 -7.61 8.82
N ARG A 122 14.61 -6.83 8.11
CA ARG A 122 15.08 -5.77 7.21
C ARG A 122 13.95 -4.80 6.87
N PHE A 123 14.30 -3.55 6.61
CA PHE A 123 13.38 -2.53 6.10
C PHE A 123 13.86 -1.98 4.75
N GLY A 124 12.94 -1.41 3.97
CA GLY A 124 13.26 -0.79 2.67
C GLY A 124 13.81 -1.76 1.64
N HIS A 125 13.48 -3.05 1.79
CA HIS A 125 13.80 -4.08 0.81
C HIS A 125 12.77 -4.06 -0.31
N SER A 126 13.11 -4.68 -1.43
CA SER A 126 12.16 -4.91 -2.51
C SER A 126 11.90 -6.40 -2.66
N ALA A 127 10.71 -6.74 -3.13
CA ALA A 127 10.34 -8.12 -3.39
C ALA A 127 9.62 -8.25 -4.74
N VAL A 128 9.66 -9.44 -5.31
CA VAL A 128 8.94 -9.81 -6.54
C VAL A 128 8.45 -11.24 -6.44
N VAL A 129 7.24 -11.50 -6.93
CA VAL A 129 6.67 -12.86 -7.01
C VAL A 129 6.90 -13.43 -8.39
N ILE A 130 7.54 -14.59 -8.47
CA ILE A 130 7.82 -15.32 -9.71
C ILE A 130 7.54 -16.81 -9.45
N ASN A 131 6.68 -17.43 -10.28
CA ASN A 131 6.34 -18.86 -10.21
C ASN A 131 5.95 -19.33 -8.79
N GLY A 132 5.04 -18.61 -8.12
CA GLY A 132 4.55 -18.99 -6.78
C GLY A 132 5.56 -18.79 -5.64
N SER A 133 6.74 -18.23 -5.91
CA SER A 133 7.75 -17.90 -4.90
C SER A 133 8.00 -16.40 -4.87
N MET A 134 8.24 -15.85 -3.67
CA MET A 134 8.59 -14.45 -3.49
C MET A 134 10.10 -14.30 -3.27
N TYR A 135 10.75 -13.50 -4.12
CA TYR A 135 12.17 -13.20 -4.07
C TYR A 135 12.35 -11.82 -3.46
N ILE A 136 13.14 -11.72 -2.40
CA ILE A 136 13.36 -10.51 -1.61
C ILE A 136 14.82 -10.12 -1.74
N PHE A 137 15.07 -8.86 -2.11
CA PHE A 137 16.40 -8.36 -2.40
C PHE A 137 16.69 -7.06 -1.65
N GLY A 138 17.93 -6.99 -1.17
CA GLY A 138 18.46 -5.83 -0.49
C GLY A 138 17.75 -5.53 0.83
N GLY A 139 17.62 -4.23 1.13
CA GLY A 139 17.12 -3.71 2.39
C GLY A 139 18.23 -3.36 3.37
N PHE A 140 17.82 -2.91 4.53
CA PHE A 140 18.71 -2.46 5.59
C PHE A 140 18.32 -3.08 6.93
N SER A 141 19.33 -3.53 7.67
CA SER A 141 19.23 -3.98 9.06
C SER A 141 20.50 -3.58 9.79
N SER A 142 20.61 -2.29 10.10
CA SER A 142 21.85 -1.59 10.53
C SER A 142 22.95 -1.50 9.47
N VAL A 143 23.01 -2.44 8.54
CA VAL A 143 23.86 -2.45 7.36
C VAL A 143 23.02 -2.65 6.10
N LEU A 144 23.51 -2.15 4.96
CA LEU A 144 22.91 -2.46 3.66
C LEU A 144 23.16 -3.93 3.32
N LEU A 145 22.08 -4.62 2.97
CA LEU A 145 22.10 -6.03 2.65
C LEU A 145 22.21 -6.24 1.13
N SER A 146 22.90 -7.29 0.73
CA SER A 146 23.08 -7.68 -0.69
C SER A 146 22.69 -9.13 -0.94
N ASP A 147 22.05 -9.78 0.04
CA ASP A 147 21.55 -11.13 -0.07
C ASP A 147 20.19 -11.16 -0.79
N VAL A 148 19.83 -12.36 -1.26
CA VAL A 148 18.52 -12.66 -1.84
C VAL A 148 17.88 -13.74 -0.99
N LEU A 149 16.69 -13.46 -0.47
CA LEU A 149 15.87 -14.43 0.24
C LEU A 149 14.76 -14.92 -0.67
N VAL A 150 14.36 -16.17 -0.47
CA VAL A 150 13.21 -16.77 -1.17
C VAL A 150 12.20 -17.21 -0.13
N TYR A 151 11.05 -16.55 -0.13
CA TYR A 151 9.88 -17.01 0.60
C TYR A 151 9.08 -17.95 -0.29
N LYS A 152 8.80 -19.15 0.23
CA LYS A 152 7.90 -20.12 -0.39
C LYS A 152 6.69 -20.29 0.52
N PRO A 153 5.46 -20.23 -0.02
CA PRO A 153 4.28 -20.51 0.75
C PRO A 153 4.33 -21.95 1.29
N PRO A 154 3.60 -22.26 2.37
CA PRO A 154 3.52 -23.61 2.90
C PRO A 154 3.05 -24.62 1.86
N ASP A 155 3.75 -25.75 1.77
CA ASP A 155 3.44 -26.86 0.86
C ASP A 155 3.00 -28.07 1.70
N CYS A 156 1.89 -28.71 1.32
CA CYS A 156 1.39 -29.91 1.99
C CYS A 156 2.45 -31.00 2.10
N ARG A 157 3.33 -31.13 1.10
CA ARG A 157 4.41 -32.12 1.08
C ARG A 157 5.45 -31.92 2.19
N ALA A 158 5.42 -30.78 2.89
CA ALA A 158 6.27 -30.54 4.05
C ALA A 158 5.80 -31.30 5.30
N PHE A 159 4.53 -31.73 5.37
CA PHE A 159 3.99 -32.46 6.51
C PHE A 159 4.20 -33.97 6.34
N GLN A 160 4.97 -34.56 7.26
CA GLN A 160 5.25 -36.00 7.31
C GLN A 160 4.33 -36.75 8.28
N ASP A 161 3.58 -36.03 9.10
CA ASP A 161 2.65 -36.58 10.08
C ASP A 161 1.20 -36.31 9.63
N GLU A 162 0.35 -37.32 9.74
CA GLU A 162 -1.07 -37.22 9.36
C GLU A 162 -1.80 -36.11 10.13
N GLU A 163 -1.53 -35.98 11.43
CA GLU A 163 -2.16 -34.97 12.26
C GLU A 163 -1.72 -33.55 11.87
N LEU A 164 -0.43 -33.33 11.61
CA LEU A 164 0.09 -32.04 11.15
C LEU A 164 -0.41 -31.70 9.74
N CYS A 165 -0.56 -32.70 8.86
CA CYS A 165 -1.12 -32.53 7.54
C CYS A 165 -2.59 -32.09 7.61
N ARG A 166 -3.41 -32.77 8.42
CA ARG A 166 -4.83 -32.42 8.61
C ARG A 166 -5.00 -31.05 9.30
N ASN A 167 -4.01 -30.66 10.11
CA ASN A 167 -3.97 -29.39 10.84
C ASN A 167 -2.98 -28.37 10.25
N ALA A 168 -2.64 -28.48 8.96
CA ALA A 168 -1.61 -27.66 8.29
C ALA A 168 -1.78 -26.15 8.51
N GLY A 169 -2.99 -25.71 8.82
CA GLY A 169 -3.35 -24.38 9.28
C GLY A 169 -4.57 -23.85 8.53
N PRO A 170 -5.23 -22.79 9.04
CA PRO A 170 -6.25 -22.09 8.26
C PRO A 170 -5.66 -21.58 6.95
N GLY A 171 -6.31 -21.87 5.81
CA GLY A 171 -5.88 -21.43 4.47
C GLY A 171 -5.02 -22.44 3.68
N ILE A 172 -4.49 -23.49 4.33
CA ILE A 172 -3.69 -24.53 3.66
C ILE A 172 -4.52 -25.81 3.61
N LYS A 173 -5.07 -26.14 2.44
CA LYS A 173 -5.96 -27.29 2.26
C LYS A 173 -5.15 -28.54 1.88
N CYS A 174 -4.75 -29.31 2.88
CA CYS A 174 -4.03 -30.57 2.67
C CYS A 174 -4.91 -31.80 2.90
N VAL A 175 -4.59 -32.88 2.20
CA VAL A 175 -5.16 -34.21 2.37
C VAL A 175 -4.04 -35.20 2.68
N TRP A 176 -4.27 -36.02 3.69
CA TRP A 176 -3.41 -37.16 3.94
C TRP A 176 -3.80 -38.31 3.02
N ASN A 177 -2.93 -38.68 2.09
CA ASN A 177 -3.15 -39.79 1.17
C ASN A 177 -2.17 -40.92 1.48
N LYS A 178 -2.68 -41.97 2.15
CA LYS A 178 -1.94 -43.16 2.59
C LYS A 178 -0.79 -42.82 3.55
N ASN A 179 0.36 -42.40 3.03
CA ASN A 179 1.60 -42.13 3.76
C ASN A 179 2.26 -40.80 3.36
N HIS A 180 1.57 -39.93 2.64
CA HIS A 180 2.09 -38.63 2.28
C HIS A 180 0.99 -37.58 2.30
N CYS A 181 1.37 -36.35 2.60
CA CYS A 181 0.48 -35.20 2.57
C CYS A 181 0.54 -34.54 1.18
N GLU A 182 -0.61 -34.38 0.55
CA GLU A 182 -0.75 -33.72 -0.75
C GLU A 182 -1.79 -32.59 -0.67
N SER A 183 -1.81 -31.72 -1.67
CA SER A 183 -2.84 -30.68 -1.75
C SER A 183 -4.21 -31.30 -2.01
N TRP A 184 -5.25 -30.73 -1.42
CA TRP A 184 -6.63 -31.20 -1.58
C TRP A 184 -7.06 -31.31 -3.05
N GLU A 185 -6.58 -30.43 -3.93
CA GLU A 185 -6.93 -30.45 -5.36
C GLU A 185 -6.36 -31.67 -6.10
N THR A 186 -5.18 -32.15 -5.71
CA THR A 186 -4.51 -33.29 -6.36
C THR A 186 -5.22 -34.60 -6.04
N GLY A 187 -5.79 -34.72 -4.83
CA GLY A 187 -6.54 -35.90 -4.38
C GLY A 187 -8.01 -35.93 -4.81
N ASN A 188 -8.60 -34.80 -5.26
CA ASN A 188 -10.03 -34.72 -5.59
C ASN A 188 -10.35 -33.63 -6.63
N ALA A 189 -9.99 -33.89 -7.90
CA ALA A 189 -10.07 -32.94 -9.02
C ALA A 189 -11.49 -32.44 -9.40
N ASN A 190 -12.56 -32.93 -8.79
CA ASN A 190 -13.94 -32.75 -9.26
C ASN A 190 -14.83 -31.81 -8.42
N THR A 191 -14.29 -31.10 -7.42
CA THR A 191 -15.09 -30.14 -6.63
C THR A 191 -14.40 -28.79 -6.50
N ILE A 192 -14.97 -27.76 -7.14
CA ILE A 192 -14.57 -26.36 -6.96
C ILE A 192 -14.91 -25.96 -5.52
N LEU A 193 -13.92 -25.98 -4.64
CA LEU A 193 -14.07 -25.54 -3.26
C LEU A 193 -13.85 -24.03 -3.18
N ARG A 194 -14.96 -23.28 -3.18
CA ARG A 194 -14.94 -21.89 -2.68
C ARG A 194 -14.39 -21.88 -1.25
N ALA A 195 -13.59 -20.87 -0.91
CA ALA A 195 -13.10 -20.66 0.45
C ALA A 195 -14.28 -20.72 1.45
N LYS A 196 -14.29 -21.75 2.31
CA LYS A 196 -15.24 -21.85 3.41
C LYS A 196 -14.71 -21.00 4.56
N CYS A 197 -15.04 -19.72 4.53
CA CYS A 197 -14.66 -18.80 5.59
C CYS A 197 -15.48 -19.12 6.86
N PRO A 198 -14.86 -19.07 8.05
CA PRO A 198 -15.59 -19.09 9.30
C PRO A 198 -16.71 -18.04 9.30
N PRO A 199 -17.89 -18.33 9.87
CA PRO A 199 -18.95 -17.34 9.97
C PRO A 199 -18.44 -16.16 10.80
N LYS A 200 -18.38 -14.98 10.17
CA LYS A 200 -18.02 -13.75 10.88
C LYS A 200 -19.08 -13.44 11.92
N THR A 201 -18.67 -13.32 13.18
CA THR A 201 -19.53 -12.73 14.21
C THR A 201 -19.69 -11.24 13.91
N ALA A 202 -20.94 -10.79 13.77
CA ALA A 202 -21.25 -9.39 13.53
C ALA A 202 -20.59 -8.51 14.60
N ALA A 203 -20.07 -7.34 14.20
CA ALA A 203 -19.43 -6.47 15.14
C ALA A 203 -20.42 -5.95 16.19
N LEU A 204 -20.00 -5.98 17.46
CA LEU A 204 -20.64 -5.22 18.53
C LEU A 204 -20.57 -3.73 18.19
N ASP A 205 -21.58 -2.96 18.61
CA ASP A 205 -21.74 -1.54 18.27
C ASP A 205 -20.47 -0.69 18.51
N ASP A 206 -19.68 -1.00 19.53
CA ASP A 206 -18.42 -0.32 19.88
C ASP A 206 -17.39 -0.28 18.75
N ARG A 207 -17.39 -1.29 17.87
CA ARG A 207 -16.49 -1.31 16.69
C ARG A 207 -17.00 -0.43 15.56
N CYS A 208 -18.31 -0.20 15.48
CA CYS A 208 -18.93 0.66 14.48
C CYS A 208 -18.83 2.14 14.87
N TYR A 209 -18.94 2.46 16.17
CA TYR A 209 -18.86 3.84 16.68
C TYR A 209 -17.54 4.58 16.36
N ARG A 210 -16.48 3.86 15.99
CA ARG A 210 -15.20 4.46 15.58
C ARG A 210 -15.31 5.24 14.26
N TYR A 211 -16.32 4.98 13.45
CA TYR A 211 -16.50 5.63 12.16
C TYR A 211 -17.41 6.85 12.29
N ALA A 212 -16.86 8.03 12.02
CA ALA A 212 -17.56 9.31 12.16
C ALA A 212 -18.29 9.78 10.88
N ASP A 213 -18.17 9.03 9.77
CA ASP A 213 -18.81 9.37 8.50
C ASP A 213 -19.45 8.17 7.80
N CYS A 214 -20.48 8.44 7.01
CA CYS A 214 -21.27 7.42 6.32
C CYS A 214 -20.41 6.55 5.41
N ALA A 215 -19.47 7.13 4.65
CA ALA A 215 -18.68 6.37 3.69
C ALA A 215 -17.76 5.39 4.42
N SER A 216 -17.05 5.82 5.46
CA SER A 216 -16.20 4.94 6.27
C SER A 216 -17.01 3.89 7.04
N CYS A 217 -18.20 4.26 7.53
CA CYS A 217 -19.09 3.33 8.24
C CYS A 217 -19.65 2.21 7.35
N THR A 218 -19.93 2.52 6.08
CA THR A 218 -20.62 1.59 5.17
C THR A 218 -19.68 0.93 4.16
N ALA A 219 -18.42 1.34 4.12
CA ALA A 219 -17.38 0.70 3.32
C ALA A 219 -16.56 -0.35 4.09
N ASN A 220 -16.70 -0.42 5.42
CA ASN A 220 -15.96 -1.39 6.24
C ASN A 220 -16.59 -2.79 6.22
N THR A 221 -15.83 -3.77 6.71
CA THR A 221 -16.23 -5.19 6.78
C THR A 221 -16.75 -5.64 8.15
N ASN A 222 -16.95 -4.70 9.07
CA ASN A 222 -17.46 -4.99 10.43
C ASN A 222 -18.98 -5.26 10.46
N GLY A 223 -19.67 -5.15 9.32
CA GLY A 223 -21.12 -5.30 9.26
C GLY A 223 -21.85 -4.15 9.93
N CYS A 224 -21.34 -2.93 9.75
CA CYS A 224 -21.96 -1.71 10.28
C CYS A 224 -23.01 -1.14 9.30
N GLN A 225 -23.93 -0.34 9.83
CA GLN A 225 -24.88 0.47 9.08
C GLN A 225 -24.85 1.92 9.58
N TRP A 226 -25.00 2.86 8.65
CA TRP A 226 -25.10 4.28 8.96
C TRP A 226 -26.56 4.69 9.10
N CYS A 227 -26.90 5.34 10.20
CA CYS A 227 -28.26 5.78 10.50
C CYS A 227 -28.40 7.31 10.35
N ASP A 228 -29.64 7.77 10.14
CA ASP A 228 -29.96 9.19 9.93
C ASP A 228 -29.56 10.12 11.10
N ASP A 229 -29.38 9.56 12.29
CA ASP A 229 -28.80 10.23 13.47
C ASP A 229 -27.28 10.53 13.31
N LYS A 230 -26.71 10.27 12.13
CA LYS A 230 -25.28 10.38 11.81
C LYS A 230 -24.41 9.47 12.68
N LYS A 231 -24.97 8.34 13.12
CA LYS A 231 -24.27 7.36 13.94
C LYS A 231 -24.01 6.10 13.12
N CYS A 232 -22.80 5.56 13.27
CA CYS A 232 -22.45 4.25 12.75
C CYS A 232 -22.72 3.18 13.81
N ILE A 233 -23.65 2.26 13.54
CA ILE A 233 -24.07 1.19 14.47
C ILE A 233 -23.99 -0.18 13.82
N SER A 234 -24.08 -1.26 14.59
CA SER A 234 -24.13 -2.62 14.04
C SER A 234 -25.33 -2.82 13.13
N ALA A 235 -25.20 -3.60 12.06
CA ALA A 235 -26.32 -3.97 11.20
C ALA A 235 -27.41 -4.78 11.93
N ASN A 236 -27.09 -5.33 13.12
CA ASN A 236 -28.03 -6.03 13.99
C ASN A 236 -28.81 -5.09 14.92
N SER A 237 -28.40 -3.82 15.03
CA SER A 237 -29.06 -2.83 15.87
C SER A 237 -30.23 -2.18 15.12
N ASN A 238 -31.23 -1.68 15.84
CA ASN A 238 -32.42 -1.07 15.23
C ASN A 238 -32.07 0.30 14.62
N CYS A 239 -32.46 0.52 13.37
CA CYS A 239 -32.21 1.74 12.62
C CYS A 239 -33.43 2.08 11.76
N SER A 240 -33.96 3.30 11.87
CA SER A 240 -35.14 3.72 11.11
C SER A 240 -34.86 3.83 9.61
N MET A 241 -33.70 4.41 9.26
CA MET A 241 -33.23 4.61 7.90
C MET A 241 -31.76 4.23 7.87
N SER A 242 -31.45 3.12 7.20
CA SER A 242 -30.10 2.56 7.18
C SER A 242 -29.47 2.71 5.80
N VAL A 243 -28.26 3.26 5.78
CA VAL A 243 -27.36 3.17 4.64
C VAL A 243 -26.36 2.06 4.95
N ARG A 244 -26.31 1.05 4.08
CA ARG A 244 -25.37 -0.08 4.18
C ARG A 244 -24.36 -0.13 3.04
N ASN A 245 -24.58 0.70 2.01
CA ASN A 245 -23.72 0.79 0.85
C ASN A 245 -23.17 2.21 0.75
N TYR A 246 -21.85 2.35 0.74
CA TYR A 246 -21.16 3.63 0.68
C TYR A 246 -21.53 4.47 -0.55
N THR A 247 -21.95 3.84 -1.65
CA THR A 247 -22.40 4.55 -2.86
C THR A 247 -23.70 5.33 -2.65
N LYS A 248 -24.49 4.98 -1.63
CA LYS A 248 -25.72 5.67 -1.25
C LYS A 248 -25.50 6.75 -0.19
N CYS A 249 -24.27 6.91 0.30
CA CYS A 249 -23.96 7.99 1.23
C CYS A 249 -24.03 9.33 0.53
N HIS A 250 -24.70 10.29 1.15
CA HIS A 250 -24.74 11.65 0.65
C HIS A 250 -23.37 12.30 0.82
N VAL A 251 -22.62 12.40 -0.28
CA VAL A 251 -21.29 13.05 -0.29
C VAL A 251 -21.49 14.55 -0.52
N ARG A 252 -21.14 15.37 0.48
CA ARG A 252 -21.14 16.84 0.33
C ARG A 252 -19.98 17.26 -0.56
N ASN A 253 -20.19 18.25 -1.43
CA ASN A 253 -19.13 18.80 -2.30
C ASN A 253 -17.89 19.24 -1.49
N GLU A 254 -18.08 19.77 -0.29
CA GLU A 254 -16.99 20.14 0.65
C GLU A 254 -16.04 18.97 0.91
N GLN A 255 -16.57 17.76 1.15
CA GLN A 255 -15.75 16.57 1.42
C GLN A 255 -15.04 16.03 0.18
N ILE A 256 -15.48 16.41 -1.02
CA ILE A 256 -14.83 16.08 -2.28
C ILE A 256 -13.71 17.09 -2.54
N CYS A 257 -14.02 18.38 -2.47
CA CYS A 257 -13.08 19.46 -2.75
C CYS A 257 -11.91 19.45 -1.76
N ASN A 258 -12.17 19.28 -0.45
CA ASN A 258 -11.12 19.27 0.57
C ASN A 258 -10.11 18.11 0.39
N LYS A 259 -10.45 17.06 -0.37
CA LYS A 259 -9.54 15.94 -0.70
C LYS A 259 -8.64 16.24 -1.91
N LEU A 260 -8.93 17.28 -2.69
CA LEU A 260 -8.16 17.64 -3.87
C LEU A 260 -6.99 18.55 -3.46
N THR A 261 -5.83 17.96 -3.19
CA THR A 261 -4.64 18.67 -2.70
C THR A 261 -3.83 19.40 -3.77
N SER A 262 -4.29 19.41 -5.02
CA SER A 262 -3.61 20.14 -6.09
C SER A 262 -4.58 21.02 -6.86
N CYS A 263 -4.10 22.21 -7.23
CA CYS A 263 -4.88 23.15 -8.04
C CYS A 263 -5.38 22.51 -9.34
N LYS A 264 -4.57 21.64 -9.96
CA LYS A 264 -4.99 20.94 -11.17
C LYS A 264 -6.16 20.00 -10.89
N SER A 265 -6.07 19.17 -9.86
CA SER A 265 -7.15 18.26 -9.47
C SER A 265 -8.43 19.01 -9.07
N CYS A 266 -8.28 20.13 -8.36
CA CYS A 266 -9.37 21.02 -7.98
C CYS A 266 -10.06 21.64 -9.20
N SER A 267 -9.28 22.17 -10.14
CA SER A 267 -9.79 22.82 -11.36
C SER A 267 -10.54 21.89 -12.32
N LEU A 268 -10.37 20.57 -12.17
CA LEU A 268 -11.08 19.56 -12.96
C LEU A 268 -12.49 19.28 -12.41
N ASN A 269 -12.81 19.75 -11.20
CA ASN A 269 -14.12 19.56 -10.57
C ASN A 269 -14.92 20.87 -10.62
N LEU A 270 -16.06 20.84 -11.33
CA LEU A 270 -16.93 22.01 -11.54
C LEU A 270 -17.52 22.60 -10.25
N ASN A 271 -17.60 21.82 -9.18
CA ASN A 271 -18.16 22.23 -7.89
C ASN A 271 -17.09 22.71 -6.89
N CYS A 272 -15.83 22.77 -7.31
CA CYS A 272 -14.70 23.11 -6.45
C CYS A 272 -13.93 24.33 -6.96
N GLN A 273 -13.41 25.13 -6.04
CA GLN A 273 -12.56 26.28 -6.32
C GLN A 273 -11.28 26.21 -5.49
N TRP A 274 -10.15 26.46 -6.14
CA TRP A 274 -8.86 26.50 -5.49
C TRP A 274 -8.62 27.85 -4.80
N ASP A 275 -8.38 27.85 -3.50
CA ASP A 275 -7.93 29.01 -2.74
C ASP A 275 -6.40 29.08 -2.78
N GLN A 276 -5.87 30.08 -3.50
CA GLN A 276 -4.42 30.30 -3.58
C GLN A 276 -3.80 30.84 -2.30
N ARG A 277 -4.56 31.47 -1.40
CA ARG A 277 -4.01 32.00 -0.13
C ARG A 277 -3.75 30.88 0.85
N GLN A 278 -4.66 29.91 0.93
CA GLN A 278 -4.57 28.77 1.83
C GLN A 278 -3.90 27.54 1.18
N GLN A 279 -3.71 27.54 -0.15
CA GLN A 279 -3.25 26.36 -0.92
C GLN A 279 -4.19 25.15 -0.76
N GLU A 280 -5.48 25.41 -0.64
CA GLU A 280 -6.51 24.40 -0.40
C GLU A 280 -7.63 24.46 -1.44
N CYS A 281 -8.32 23.35 -1.65
CA CYS A 281 -9.46 23.27 -2.56
C CYS A 281 -10.77 23.27 -1.77
N GLN A 282 -11.63 24.24 -2.03
CA GLN A 282 -12.88 24.46 -1.30
C GLN A 282 -14.08 24.22 -2.22
N ALA A 283 -15.23 23.86 -1.66
CA ALA A 283 -16.47 23.83 -2.44
C ALA A 283 -16.93 25.25 -2.79
N LEU A 284 -17.49 25.43 -3.99
CA LEU A 284 -18.05 26.72 -4.39
C LEU A 284 -19.14 27.17 -3.41
N PRO A 285 -19.05 28.37 -2.81
CA PRO A 285 -20.19 28.97 -2.13
C PRO A 285 -21.29 29.30 -3.15
N VAL A 286 -22.54 29.43 -2.69
CA VAL A 286 -23.75 29.69 -3.50
C VAL A 286 -23.68 31.01 -4.31
N SER A 287 -22.59 31.79 -4.18
CA SER A 287 -22.28 33.00 -4.93
C SER A 287 -20.91 32.90 -5.62
N PRO A 288 -20.81 33.07 -6.95
CA PRO A 288 -19.55 32.92 -7.66
C PRO A 288 -18.61 34.10 -7.36
N ASN A 289 -17.46 33.82 -6.76
CA ASN A 289 -16.43 34.83 -6.53
C ASN A 289 -15.60 35.01 -7.82
N GLN A 290 -15.76 36.16 -8.48
CA GLN A 290 -15.22 36.51 -9.82
C GLN A 290 -13.68 36.64 -9.91
N ASN A 291 -12.92 36.21 -8.90
CA ASN A 291 -11.46 36.34 -8.87
C ASN A 291 -10.73 34.98 -8.86
N ALA A 292 -11.13 34.06 -9.75
CA ALA A 292 -10.38 32.83 -9.98
C ALA A 292 -9.11 33.13 -10.80
N ARG A 293 -7.97 33.32 -10.12
CA ARG A 293 -6.66 33.39 -10.79
C ARG A 293 -6.22 32.00 -11.26
N PRO A 294 -5.62 31.85 -12.45
CA PRO A 294 -5.22 30.55 -12.98
C PRO A 294 -4.21 29.83 -12.07
N CYS A 295 -4.30 28.49 -12.04
CA CYS A 295 -3.40 27.62 -11.30
C CYS A 295 -1.93 27.87 -11.63
N LYS A 296 -1.05 27.86 -10.62
CA LYS A 296 0.39 27.81 -10.84
C LYS A 296 0.77 26.53 -11.60
N LYS A 297 1.72 26.64 -12.52
CA LYS A 297 2.23 25.49 -13.28
C LYS A 297 3.00 24.54 -12.34
N PRO A 298 2.64 23.25 -12.24
CA PRO A 298 3.29 22.28 -11.35
C PRO A 298 4.75 22.04 -11.71
N CYS A 299 5.57 21.66 -10.72
CA CYS A 299 7.02 21.45 -10.89
C CYS A 299 7.31 20.43 -12.02
N SER A 300 6.55 19.34 -12.10
CA SER A 300 6.72 18.28 -13.10
C SER A 300 6.61 18.73 -14.57
N LEU A 301 5.91 19.84 -14.84
CA LEU A 301 5.76 20.40 -16.19
C LEU A 301 6.84 21.43 -16.53
N ARG A 302 7.81 21.66 -15.62
CA ARG A 302 8.95 22.54 -15.82
C ARG A 302 10.13 21.69 -16.30
N THR A 303 10.51 21.91 -17.54
CA THR A 303 11.51 21.09 -18.25
C THR A 303 12.92 21.68 -18.21
N SER A 304 13.13 22.79 -17.51
CA SER A 304 14.43 23.44 -17.38
C SER A 304 14.69 23.88 -15.95
N CYS A 305 15.96 23.85 -15.55
CA CYS A 305 16.40 24.24 -14.22
C CYS A 305 15.97 25.68 -13.90
N SER A 306 16.21 26.64 -14.80
CA SER A 306 15.89 28.06 -14.59
C SER A 306 14.40 28.29 -14.34
N ASN A 307 13.53 27.51 -15.00
CA ASN A 307 12.09 27.59 -14.81
C ASN A 307 11.65 26.81 -13.57
N CYS A 308 12.38 25.77 -13.17
CA CYS A 308 12.14 24.98 -11.96
C CYS A 308 12.46 25.77 -10.68
N THR A 309 13.58 26.48 -10.66
CA THR A 309 14.09 27.19 -9.47
C THR A 309 13.72 28.68 -9.46
N SER A 310 12.78 29.12 -10.29
CA SER A 310 12.36 30.52 -10.37
C SER A 310 11.40 30.92 -9.25
N ASN A 311 11.63 32.08 -8.62
CA ASN A 311 10.72 32.82 -7.73
C ASN A 311 9.97 32.00 -6.67
N GLY A 312 10.66 31.65 -5.58
CA GLY A 312 10.02 31.26 -4.31
C GLY A 312 9.08 30.07 -4.40
N MET A 313 9.34 29.15 -5.33
CA MET A 313 8.59 27.90 -5.46
C MET A 313 9.28 26.82 -4.63
N GLU A 314 8.51 26.00 -3.93
CA GLU A 314 8.98 24.77 -3.27
C GLU A 314 9.25 23.67 -4.31
N CYS A 315 9.96 23.99 -5.39
CA CYS A 315 10.40 23.03 -6.40
C CYS A 315 11.90 22.79 -6.29
N MET A 316 12.33 21.59 -6.66
CA MET A 316 13.72 21.19 -6.73
C MET A 316 14.04 20.58 -8.10
N TRP A 317 15.15 21.02 -8.68
CA TRP A 317 15.66 20.51 -9.95
C TRP A 317 16.71 19.44 -9.71
N CYS A 318 16.55 18.28 -10.36
CA CYS A 318 17.56 17.24 -10.37
C CYS A 318 18.35 17.26 -11.69
N GLY A 319 19.65 17.57 -11.60
CA GLY A 319 20.52 17.66 -12.77
C GLY A 319 20.75 16.33 -13.48
N SER A 320 20.89 15.23 -12.72
CA SER A 320 21.18 13.89 -13.28
C SER A 320 20.03 13.33 -14.12
N THR A 321 18.79 13.55 -13.68
CA THR A 321 17.58 13.04 -14.34
C THR A 321 16.88 14.07 -15.23
N LYS A 322 17.32 15.34 -15.19
CA LYS A 322 16.69 16.49 -15.87
C LYS A 322 15.21 16.64 -15.52
N ARG A 323 14.85 16.42 -14.25
CA ARG A 323 13.47 16.50 -13.76
C ARG A 323 13.33 17.59 -12.71
N CYS A 324 12.22 18.30 -12.76
CA CYS A 324 11.78 19.22 -11.71
C CYS A 324 10.69 18.53 -10.89
N VAL A 325 10.87 18.47 -9.57
CA VAL A 325 9.91 17.84 -8.65
C VAL A 325 9.61 18.78 -7.51
N ASP A 326 8.53 18.53 -6.78
CA ASP A 326 8.23 19.27 -5.56
C ASP A 326 9.26 18.91 -4.48
N SER A 327 9.70 19.88 -3.69
CA SER A 327 10.69 19.68 -2.61
C SER A 327 10.21 18.64 -1.60
N ASN A 328 8.92 18.61 -1.31
CA ASN A 328 8.32 17.65 -0.38
C ASN A 328 8.10 16.28 -1.02
N ALA A 329 8.24 16.18 -2.35
CA ALA A 329 8.14 14.94 -3.11
C ALA A 329 9.51 14.35 -3.50
N TYR A 330 10.63 14.83 -2.93
CA TYR A 330 11.97 14.38 -3.29
C TYR A 330 12.15 12.86 -3.20
N ILE A 331 11.90 12.34 -1.99
CA ILE A 331 12.19 10.95 -1.62
C ILE A 331 11.37 9.99 -2.47
N ILE A 332 10.12 10.37 -2.80
CA ILE A 332 9.23 9.57 -3.65
C ILE A 332 9.53 9.71 -5.14
N SER A 333 10.12 10.83 -5.56
CA SER A 333 10.45 11.08 -6.97
C SER A 333 11.77 10.46 -7.41
N PHE A 334 12.68 10.23 -6.46
CA PHE A 334 14.01 9.66 -6.70
C PHE A 334 14.31 8.52 -5.71
N PRO A 335 13.57 7.39 -5.80
CA PRO A 335 13.83 6.23 -4.96
C PRO A 335 15.27 5.74 -5.15
N TYR A 336 15.89 5.27 -4.06
CA TYR A 336 17.26 4.74 -4.06
C TYR A 336 18.34 5.73 -4.52
N GLY A 337 18.11 7.04 -4.38
CA GLY A 337 19.13 8.05 -4.66
C GLY A 337 19.39 8.30 -6.16
N GLN A 338 18.39 8.10 -7.01
CA GLN A 338 18.48 8.41 -8.46
C GLN A 338 18.87 9.86 -8.76
N CYS A 339 18.62 10.77 -7.81
CA CYS A 339 19.15 12.13 -7.84
C CYS A 339 20.39 12.24 -6.97
N LEU A 340 21.54 12.44 -7.60
CA LEU A 340 22.81 12.56 -6.89
C LEU A 340 23.01 13.97 -6.29
N GLU A 341 22.45 14.99 -6.94
CA GLU A 341 22.50 16.39 -6.50
C GLU A 341 21.25 17.13 -7.01
N TRP A 342 20.70 18.03 -6.18
CA TRP A 342 19.55 18.85 -6.51
C TRP A 342 19.83 20.35 -6.32
N GLN A 343 19.10 21.19 -7.05
CA GLN A 343 19.18 22.64 -6.96
C GLN A 343 17.79 23.24 -6.67
N THR A 344 17.72 24.16 -5.71
CA THR A 344 16.46 24.85 -5.31
C THR A 344 16.47 26.35 -5.60
N ALA A 345 17.65 26.97 -5.72
CA ALA A 345 17.78 28.43 -5.90
C ALA A 345 18.60 28.83 -7.12
N THR A 346 19.76 28.20 -7.35
CA THR A 346 20.68 28.57 -8.42
C THR A 346 21.06 27.37 -9.28
N CYS A 347 20.83 27.52 -10.58
CA CYS A 347 21.24 26.56 -11.60
C CYS A 347 22.74 26.70 -11.89
N SER A 348 23.56 26.21 -10.96
CA SER A 348 25.00 26.19 -11.13
C SER A 348 25.39 25.16 -12.20
N ARG A 349 26.06 25.59 -13.27
CA ARG A 349 26.75 24.69 -14.21
C ARG A 349 28.02 24.13 -13.54
N LYS A 350 27.87 23.13 -12.68
CA LYS A 350 28.96 22.29 -12.17
C LYS A 350 28.42 20.85 -12.31
N TYR A 351 28.87 19.95 -13.18
CA TYR A 351 30.12 19.73 -13.90
C TYR A 351 29.85 18.96 -15.21
N ARG A 352 30.72 19.14 -16.23
CA ARG A 352 31.01 18.08 -17.21
C ARG A 352 31.44 16.83 -16.45
N ALA A 353 30.95 15.65 -16.84
CA ALA A 353 31.49 14.38 -16.38
C ALA A 353 33.03 14.42 -16.43
N LYS A 354 33.70 14.53 -15.27
CA LYS A 354 35.14 14.30 -15.17
C LYS A 354 35.32 12.80 -15.34
N LYS A 355 35.76 12.41 -16.53
CA LYS A 355 36.27 11.06 -16.79
C LYS A 355 37.48 10.87 -15.88
N LEU A 356 37.30 10.19 -14.74
CA LEU A 356 38.40 9.70 -13.93
C LEU A 356 39.13 8.66 -14.79
N GLY A 357 40.24 9.08 -15.39
CA GLY A 357 41.15 8.21 -16.12
C GLY A 357 41.89 7.33 -15.12
N ILE A 358 41.32 6.17 -14.80
CA ILE A 358 42.06 5.08 -14.18
C ILE A 358 42.75 4.34 -15.32
N ARG A 359 44.07 4.57 -15.50
CA ARG A 359 44.92 3.63 -16.25
C ARG A 359 45.09 2.40 -15.37
N GLY A 360 44.31 1.37 -15.64
CA GLY A 360 44.41 0.05 -15.03
C GLY A 360 43.94 -0.99 -16.04
N HIS A 361 44.77 -1.97 -16.32
CA HIS A 361 44.55 -3.01 -17.31
C HIS A 361 43.28 -3.84 -17.04
N SER A 362 42.62 -4.23 -18.13
CA SER A 362 41.74 -5.40 -18.30
C SER A 362 40.22 -5.29 -18.01
N LYS A 363 39.48 -5.82 -19.00
CA LYS A 363 38.07 -6.28 -19.05
C LYS A 363 36.97 -5.22 -19.18
N GLN A 364 36.60 -5.03 -20.44
CA GLN A 364 35.41 -4.37 -20.96
C GLN A 364 34.14 -5.10 -20.49
N TRP A 365 33.31 -4.45 -19.66
CA TRP A 365 31.93 -4.87 -19.45
C TRP A 365 31.02 -4.04 -20.36
N ARG A 366 30.44 -4.67 -21.39
CA ARG A 366 29.26 -4.15 -22.10
C ARG A 366 28.03 -4.67 -21.37
N PHE A 367 27.15 -3.77 -20.93
CA PHE A 367 25.78 -4.11 -20.59
C PHE A 367 24.94 -3.90 -21.85
N ASP A 368 24.72 -4.98 -22.61
CA ASP A 368 23.71 -5.01 -23.68
C ASP A 368 22.36 -5.36 -23.03
N PHE A 369 21.44 -4.39 -22.98
CA PHE A 369 20.02 -4.69 -22.77
C PHE A 369 19.47 -5.29 -24.06
N ARG A 370 19.30 -6.61 -24.11
CA ARG A 370 18.34 -7.22 -25.03
C ARG A 370 17.01 -7.36 -24.31
N VAL A 371 16.10 -6.46 -24.62
CA VAL A 371 14.67 -6.66 -24.40
C VAL A 371 14.25 -7.79 -25.34
N PHE A 372 13.84 -8.93 -24.80
CA PHE A 372 13.10 -9.92 -25.58
C PHE A 372 11.62 -9.73 -25.27
N CYS A 373 10.84 -9.54 -26.35
CA CYS A 373 9.38 -9.58 -26.34
C CYS A 373 8.87 -10.96 -25.92
#